data_AF-A0A2N2W9N3-F1
#
_entry.id   AF-A0A2N2W9N3-F1
#
_cell.length_a   1.000
_cell.length_b   1.000
_cell.length_c   1.000
_cell.angle_alpha   90.00
_cell.angle_beta   90.00
_cell.angle_gamma   90.00
#
_symmetry.space_group_name_H-M   'P 1'
#
loop_
_entity.id
_entity.type
_entity.pdbx_description
1 polymer ?
#
loop_
_entity_poly.entity_id
_entity_poly.type
_entity_poly.pdbx_seq_one_letter_code
_entity_poly.pdbx_strand_id
1 'polypeptide(L)'
;MRIQLVLFLLILIISGFQIGSAQNITWEDGLNNILFKTKNPNDKVDSILKYLDKSENQYLDDTISIELANRALGIAQQYTYTPGKIRAMIKLGNYYFRRSDFKKTMDFARKAKVLSEDMDYSKELASSLSLIGTVFNELGDYDNSAQYFFKSLKLYEELKDKEGISSSLGDIGMDFYNQQDYKKALKYFNNSLSIAKELNSLPLIKRQYNNIAVVYGDLQKYDTAIVFLQQALAISIKLGDKLGQGTNIMNIGYSLMNTGNYGEALSSFQEALDLFTKLNNRIHMAECYVNIGFCYYTSNRIDESIPYFKKALLVGQNQNYYRIIAPAAKMLNQIYTVKKDTLNAYKFVMLENLAGDSLFAFQKQKLLSKIELQYNYEKQEFKRQRDQQTKNTIILIIILSLVAGLVILGLILSKHRLRSKFALLEKAKIESELDIKNRELTVNLISLIKKNEMLSEISNKLVQLEKSAKGIEAKEVITLISQEMRNRTDDKMLNEFTQRFQEVHAGFYETLLSKFPELSQNELKLCAYLRLNMSTKDISELTGQQFTSIDQARYRLRKKLGISNSETNLVTFLSQI
;
A
#
# COMPACT_ATOMS: atom_id res chain seq x y z
N MET A 1 20.70 -41.48 66.31
CA MET A 1 21.80 -41.28 65.33
C MET A 1 21.37 -41.20 63.85
N ARG A 2 20.11 -41.49 63.47
CA ARG A 2 19.65 -41.39 62.06
C ARG A 2 18.87 -40.11 61.70
N ILE A 3 18.45 -39.29 62.68
CA ILE A 3 17.74 -38.03 62.42
C ILE A 3 18.69 -36.82 62.32
N GLN A 4 19.85 -36.87 62.99
CA GLN A 4 20.88 -35.84 62.83
C GLN A 4 21.67 -35.94 61.51
N LEU A 5 21.75 -37.14 60.89
CA LEU A 5 22.40 -37.30 59.58
C LEU A 5 21.55 -36.73 58.43
N VAL A 6 20.23 -36.75 58.55
CA VAL A 6 19.30 -36.21 57.53
C VAL A 6 19.26 -34.67 57.60
N LEU A 7 19.39 -34.09 58.80
CA LEU A 7 19.52 -32.63 58.96
C LEU A 7 20.87 -32.08 58.47
N PHE A 8 21.96 -32.86 58.58
CA PHE A 8 23.27 -32.46 58.04
C PHE A 8 23.33 -32.56 56.50
N LEU A 9 22.61 -33.52 55.90
CA LEU A 9 22.46 -33.64 54.44
C LEU A 9 21.53 -32.55 53.84
N LEU A 10 20.52 -32.08 54.57
CA LEU A 10 19.68 -30.95 54.15
C LEU A 10 20.41 -29.59 54.25
N ILE A 11 21.33 -29.43 55.19
CA ILE A 11 22.14 -28.20 55.32
C ILE A 11 23.28 -28.16 54.28
N LEU A 12 23.77 -29.30 53.80
CA LEU A 12 24.73 -29.37 52.68
C LEU A 12 24.08 -29.15 51.30
N ILE A 13 22.78 -29.37 51.15
CA ILE A 13 22.04 -29.04 49.92
C ILE A 13 21.67 -27.55 49.85
N ILE A 14 21.64 -26.84 51.00
CA ILE A 14 21.36 -25.40 51.06
C ILE A 14 22.65 -24.54 51.07
N SER A 15 23.83 -25.13 51.34
CA SER A 15 25.13 -24.43 51.32
C SER A 15 26.02 -24.73 50.11
N GLY A 16 25.60 -25.63 49.21
CA GLY A 16 26.31 -25.95 47.96
C GLY A 16 26.07 -25.00 46.76
N PHE A 17 25.25 -23.95 46.93
CA PHE A 17 24.87 -23.02 45.85
C PHE A 17 25.41 -21.59 46.04
N GLN A 18 26.50 -21.42 46.79
CA GLN A 18 27.22 -20.14 46.89
C GLN A 18 28.74 -20.31 46.74
N ILE A 19 29.20 -20.85 45.60
CA ILE A 19 30.55 -20.57 45.12
C ILE A 19 30.46 -20.26 43.63
N GLY A 20 30.04 -19.03 43.32
CA GLY A 20 29.86 -18.55 41.96
C GLY A 20 29.44 -17.09 41.92
N SER A 21 30.01 -16.23 42.75
CA SER A 21 29.58 -14.81 42.79
C SER A 21 30.66 -13.91 43.39
N ALA A 22 31.77 -13.73 42.68
CA ALA A 22 32.64 -12.56 42.91
C ALA A 22 32.50 -11.50 41.79
N GLN A 23 31.86 -11.83 40.66
CA GLN A 23 31.51 -10.86 39.60
C GLN A 23 30.01 -10.73 39.34
N ASN A 24 29.17 -11.73 39.69
CA ASN A 24 27.71 -11.63 39.56
C ASN A 24 27.07 -10.48 40.39
N ILE A 25 27.81 -9.92 41.33
CA ILE A 25 27.30 -8.95 42.31
C ILE A 25 27.31 -7.50 41.77
N THR A 26 27.97 -7.17 40.64
CA THR A 26 28.15 -5.75 40.26
C THR A 26 27.12 -5.19 39.28
N TRP A 27 26.58 -5.99 38.35
CA TRP A 27 25.63 -5.51 37.34
C TRP A 27 24.17 -5.53 37.80
N GLU A 28 23.80 -6.53 38.60
CA GLU A 28 22.45 -6.64 39.17
C GLU A 28 22.15 -5.43 40.04
N ASP A 29 23.08 -5.05 40.91
CA ASP A 29 22.91 -3.90 41.81
C ASP A 29 22.81 -2.58 41.03
N GLY A 30 23.63 -2.38 39.99
CA GLY A 30 23.61 -1.17 39.17
C GLY A 30 22.32 -1.00 38.36
N LEU A 31 21.92 -2.04 37.62
CA LEU A 31 20.70 -2.01 36.80
C LEU A 31 19.44 -2.02 37.68
N ASN A 32 19.40 -2.83 38.74
CA ASN A 32 18.25 -2.87 39.64
C ASN A 32 18.08 -1.55 40.41
N ASN A 33 19.17 -0.87 40.78
CA ASN A 33 19.10 0.46 41.40
C ASN A 33 18.56 1.52 40.41
N ILE A 34 19.00 1.49 39.15
CA ILE A 34 18.43 2.36 38.10
C ILE A 34 16.93 2.06 37.92
N LEU A 35 16.55 0.79 37.79
CA LEU A 35 15.16 0.37 37.60
C LEU A 35 14.27 0.64 38.81
N PHE A 36 14.83 0.62 40.02
CA PHE A 36 14.15 0.98 41.26
C PHE A 36 13.84 2.49 41.30
N LYS A 37 14.78 3.32 40.85
CA LYS A 37 14.63 4.78 40.82
C LYS A 37 13.74 5.28 39.68
N THR A 38 13.71 4.56 38.55
CA THR A 38 12.87 4.92 37.40
C THR A 38 11.40 4.64 37.73
N LYS A 39 10.55 5.67 37.77
CA LYS A 39 9.11 5.50 38.08
C LYS A 39 8.28 5.12 36.87
N ASN A 40 8.56 5.71 35.72
CA ASN A 40 7.82 5.48 34.47
C ASN A 40 8.14 4.09 33.88
N PRO A 41 7.14 3.22 33.63
CA PRO A 41 7.34 1.91 33.04
C PRO A 41 8.03 1.93 31.66
N ASN A 42 7.78 2.94 30.82
CA ASN A 42 8.39 3.03 29.49
C ASN A 42 9.89 3.33 29.61
N ASP A 43 10.26 4.25 30.51
CA ASP A 43 11.66 4.57 30.79
C ASP A 43 12.41 3.38 31.40
N LYS A 44 11.72 2.49 32.14
CA LYS A 44 12.30 1.22 32.60
C LYS A 44 12.64 0.31 31.43
N VAL A 45 11.73 0.16 30.47
CA VAL A 45 11.96 -0.62 29.24
C VAL A 45 13.16 -0.07 28.49
N ASP A 46 13.20 1.25 28.27
CA ASP A 46 14.31 1.91 27.56
C ASP A 46 15.64 1.78 28.31
N SER A 47 15.63 1.84 29.64
CA SER A 47 16.83 1.63 30.45
C SER A 47 17.38 0.21 30.32
N ILE A 48 16.50 -0.82 30.32
CA ILE A 48 16.90 -2.21 30.10
C ILE A 48 17.48 -2.38 28.70
N LEU A 49 16.77 -1.91 27.67
CA LEU A 49 17.22 -2.05 26.28
C LEU A 49 18.54 -1.32 26.03
N LYS A 50 18.69 -0.09 26.55
CA LYS A 50 19.94 0.66 26.46
C LYS A 50 21.10 -0.04 27.19
N TYR A 51 20.82 -0.67 28.33
CA TYR A 51 21.82 -1.48 29.03
C TYR A 51 22.27 -2.66 28.16
N LEU A 52 21.33 -3.35 27.51
CA LEU A 52 21.60 -4.45 26.57
C LEU A 52 22.29 -4.00 25.26
N ASP A 53 22.15 -2.73 24.86
CA ASP A 53 22.79 -2.15 23.67
C ASP A 53 24.27 -1.80 23.86
N LYS A 54 24.73 -1.65 25.11
CA LYS A 54 26.12 -1.29 25.37
C LYS A 54 27.06 -2.37 24.83
N SER A 55 28.14 -1.95 24.17
CA SER A 55 29.14 -2.85 23.57
C SER A 55 29.76 -3.81 24.59
N GLU A 56 29.98 -3.37 25.83
CA GLU A 56 30.44 -4.19 26.95
C GLU A 56 29.45 -5.31 27.34
N ASN A 57 28.15 -5.09 27.09
CA ASN A 57 27.08 -6.03 27.45
C ASN A 57 26.56 -6.83 26.26
N GLN A 58 27.05 -6.55 25.04
CA GLN A 58 26.64 -7.26 23.83
C GLN A 58 26.93 -8.77 23.91
N TYR A 59 27.86 -9.16 24.78
CA TYR A 59 28.30 -10.53 25.03
C TYR A 59 28.10 -10.98 26.48
N LEU A 60 27.18 -10.34 27.22
CA LEU A 60 26.67 -10.86 28.49
C LEU A 60 26.12 -12.28 28.25
N ASP A 61 26.12 -13.14 29.27
CA ASP A 61 25.50 -14.47 29.20
C ASP A 61 24.12 -14.35 28.53
N ASP A 62 23.91 -15.12 27.45
CA ASP A 62 22.67 -15.12 26.69
C ASP A 62 21.46 -15.40 27.59
N THR A 63 21.65 -16.17 28.66
CA THR A 63 20.60 -16.46 29.65
C THR A 63 20.12 -15.19 30.35
N ILE A 64 21.06 -14.38 30.86
CA ILE A 64 20.77 -13.11 31.54
C ILE A 64 20.20 -12.10 30.53
N SER A 65 20.79 -12.04 29.34
CA SER A 65 20.33 -11.17 28.25
C SER A 65 18.88 -11.45 27.85
N ILE A 66 18.52 -12.73 27.73
CA ILE A 66 17.16 -13.18 27.43
C ILE A 66 16.20 -12.84 28.56
N GLU A 67 16.61 -13.05 29.82
CA GLU A 67 15.78 -12.70 30.99
C GLU A 67 15.46 -11.20 31.02
N LEU A 68 16.48 -10.35 30.86
CA LEU A 68 16.31 -8.90 30.81
C LEU A 68 15.44 -8.47 29.63
N ALA A 69 15.66 -9.03 28.43
CA ALA A 69 14.84 -8.71 27.26
C ALA A 69 13.38 -9.19 27.42
N ASN A 70 13.13 -10.33 28.07
CA ASN A 70 11.78 -10.78 28.42
C ASN A 70 11.13 -9.86 29.46
N ARG A 71 11.88 -9.38 30.46
CA ARG A 71 11.39 -8.40 31.42
C ARG A 71 11.00 -7.09 30.73
N ALA A 72 11.83 -6.58 29.82
CA ALA A 72 11.52 -5.42 29.00
C ALA A 72 10.26 -5.65 28.14
N LEU A 73 10.14 -6.82 27.51
CA LEU A 73 8.96 -7.19 26.71
C LEU A 73 7.69 -7.25 27.57
N GLY A 74 7.76 -7.85 28.76
CA GLY A 74 6.63 -7.99 29.67
C GLY A 74 6.12 -6.64 30.17
N ILE A 75 7.02 -5.74 30.60
CA ILE A 75 6.65 -4.37 30.99
C ILE A 75 6.05 -3.63 29.79
N ALA A 76 6.68 -3.71 28.61
CA ALA A 76 6.16 -3.04 27.42
C ALA A 76 4.77 -3.54 27.00
N GLN A 77 4.47 -4.83 27.19
CA GLN A 77 3.15 -5.41 26.95
C GLN A 77 2.11 -4.93 27.96
N GLN A 78 2.46 -4.93 29.25
CA GLN A 78 1.56 -4.52 30.32
C GLN A 78 1.13 -3.04 30.19
N TYR A 79 2.05 -2.18 29.77
CA TYR A 79 1.82 -0.73 29.66
C TYR A 79 1.63 -0.24 28.23
N THR A 80 1.36 -1.14 27.27
CA THR A 80 1.07 -0.82 25.87
C THR A 80 2.14 0.05 25.17
N TYR A 81 3.41 -0.16 25.52
CA TYR A 81 4.54 0.57 24.93
C TYR A 81 5.05 -0.13 23.66
N THR A 82 4.44 0.21 22.52
CA THR A 82 4.71 -0.45 21.23
C THR A 82 6.18 -0.40 20.77
N PRO A 83 6.88 0.76 20.78
CA PRO A 83 8.30 0.81 20.41
C PRO A 83 9.19 -0.09 21.27
N GLY A 84 8.95 -0.11 22.59
CA GLY A 84 9.69 -0.95 23.52
C GLY A 84 9.43 -2.44 23.28
N LYS A 85 8.18 -2.82 22.98
CA LYS A 85 7.79 -4.19 22.63
C LYS A 85 8.53 -4.68 21.39
N ILE A 86 8.57 -3.88 20.33
CA ILE A 86 9.24 -4.24 19.07
C ILE A 86 10.75 -4.40 19.31
N ARG A 87 11.40 -3.41 19.94
CA ARG A 87 12.85 -3.47 20.22
C ARG A 87 13.22 -4.65 21.12
N ALA A 88 12.39 -4.96 22.13
CA ALA A 88 12.59 -6.14 22.97
C ALA A 88 12.47 -7.46 22.19
N MET A 89 11.50 -7.57 21.26
CA MET A 89 11.39 -8.74 20.37
C MET A 89 12.62 -8.90 19.48
N ILE A 90 13.13 -7.83 18.88
CA ILE A 90 14.35 -7.86 18.07
C ILE A 90 15.54 -8.32 18.92
N LYS A 91 15.66 -7.85 20.17
CA LYS A 91 16.71 -8.30 21.10
C LYS A 91 16.60 -9.78 21.43
N LEU A 92 15.41 -10.26 21.78
CA LEU A 92 15.18 -11.68 22.01
C LEU A 92 15.55 -12.51 20.79
N GLY A 93 15.17 -12.08 19.59
CA GLY A 93 15.51 -12.76 18.36
C GLY A 93 17.04 -12.87 18.15
N ASN A 94 17.78 -11.78 18.38
CA ASN A 94 19.24 -11.79 18.35
C ASN A 94 19.87 -12.76 19.38
N TYR A 95 19.34 -12.82 20.59
CA TYR A 95 19.85 -13.72 21.63
C TYR A 95 19.56 -15.19 21.35
N TYR A 96 18.35 -15.50 20.87
CA TYR A 96 18.04 -16.85 20.40
C TYR A 96 18.89 -17.26 19.19
N PHE A 97 19.25 -16.29 18.33
CA PHE A 97 20.11 -16.55 17.18
C PHE A 97 21.51 -16.98 17.62
N ARG A 98 22.09 -16.31 18.63
CA ARG A 98 23.38 -16.70 19.21
C ARG A 98 23.36 -18.10 19.83
N ARG A 99 22.22 -18.50 20.39
CA ARG A 99 21.96 -19.87 20.86
C ARG A 99 21.63 -20.87 19.75
N SER A 100 21.67 -20.44 18.47
CA SER A 100 21.30 -21.23 17.29
C SER A 100 19.84 -21.74 17.31
N ASP A 101 18.95 -21.11 18.06
CA ASP A 101 17.50 -21.38 18.05
C ASP A 101 16.83 -20.55 16.95
N PHE A 102 17.06 -20.96 15.70
CA PHE A 102 16.59 -20.24 14.51
C PHE A 102 15.07 -20.13 14.45
N LYS A 103 14.34 -21.08 15.05
CA LYS A 103 12.88 -21.06 15.11
C LYS A 103 12.39 -19.91 15.97
N LYS A 104 12.88 -19.79 17.21
CA LYS A 104 12.51 -18.66 18.08
C LYS A 104 13.01 -17.34 17.52
N THR A 105 14.20 -17.28 16.93
CA THR A 105 14.67 -16.08 16.25
C THR A 105 13.68 -15.63 15.19
N MET A 106 13.26 -16.53 14.31
CA MET A 106 12.32 -16.21 13.24
C MET A 106 10.95 -15.81 13.80
N ASP A 107 10.47 -16.46 14.86
CA ASP A 107 9.20 -16.12 15.50
C ASP A 107 9.20 -14.69 16.04
N PHE A 108 10.25 -14.29 16.77
CA PHE A 108 10.38 -12.92 17.28
C PHE A 108 10.61 -11.91 16.17
N ALA A 109 11.47 -12.22 15.20
CA ALA A 109 11.76 -11.32 14.09
C ALA A 109 10.53 -11.08 13.19
N ARG A 110 9.71 -12.10 12.93
CA ARG A 110 8.45 -11.95 12.16
C ARG A 110 7.41 -11.16 12.93
N LYS A 111 7.25 -11.40 14.24
CA LYS A 111 6.34 -10.63 15.09
C LYS A 111 6.74 -9.15 15.15
N ALA A 112 8.03 -8.87 15.30
CA ALA A 112 8.57 -7.52 15.26
C ALA A 112 8.34 -6.87 13.88
N LYS A 113 8.65 -7.59 12.79
CA LYS A 113 8.41 -7.11 11.41
C LYS A 113 6.96 -6.71 11.18
N VAL A 114 5.99 -7.59 11.49
CA VAL A 114 4.56 -7.31 11.27
C VAL A 114 4.13 -6.10 12.11
N LEU A 115 4.50 -6.07 13.39
CA LEU A 115 4.10 -4.97 14.27
C LEU A 115 4.75 -3.64 13.87
N SER A 116 5.98 -3.66 13.35
CA SER A 116 6.63 -2.47 12.80
C SER A 116 5.98 -1.98 11.51
N GLU A 117 5.53 -2.89 10.64
CA GLU A 117 4.84 -2.58 9.39
C GLU A 117 3.44 -2.01 9.66
N ASP A 118 2.69 -2.56 10.61
CA ASP A 118 1.34 -2.09 10.96
C ASP A 118 1.34 -0.71 11.64
N MET A 119 2.45 -0.32 12.26
CA MET A 119 2.57 0.89 13.08
C MET A 119 3.55 1.93 12.48
N ASP A 120 4.01 1.73 11.24
CA ASP A 120 4.94 2.60 10.51
C ASP A 120 6.29 2.87 11.23
N TYR A 121 6.81 1.88 11.97
CA TYR A 121 8.14 1.93 12.59
C TYR A 121 9.22 1.43 11.61
N SER A 122 9.57 2.25 10.62
CA SER A 122 10.47 1.87 9.51
C SER A 122 11.88 1.43 9.95
N LYS A 123 12.43 2.02 11.03
CA LYS A 123 13.78 1.66 11.52
C LYS A 123 13.80 0.26 12.13
N GLU A 124 12.80 -0.06 12.96
CA GLU A 124 12.62 -1.37 13.55
C GLU A 124 12.18 -2.41 12.52
N LEU A 125 11.41 -2.00 11.49
CA LEU A 125 11.10 -2.85 10.34
C LEU A 125 12.38 -3.28 9.62
N ALA A 126 13.27 -2.34 9.31
CA ALA A 126 14.56 -2.63 8.70
C ALA A 126 15.41 -3.58 9.58
N SER A 127 15.51 -3.29 10.88
CA SER A 127 16.20 -4.14 11.85
C SER A 127 15.65 -5.58 11.89
N SER A 128 14.32 -5.72 11.83
CA SER A 128 13.65 -7.02 11.82
C SER A 128 13.91 -7.79 10.52
N LEU A 129 13.95 -7.08 9.38
CA LEU A 129 14.30 -7.67 8.08
C LEU A 129 15.76 -8.13 8.04
N SER A 130 16.70 -7.34 8.56
CA SER A 130 18.11 -7.76 8.70
C SER A 130 18.22 -9.03 9.56
N LEU A 131 17.53 -9.10 10.70
CA LEU A 131 17.54 -10.31 11.54
C LEU A 131 16.99 -11.55 10.82
N ILE A 132 15.94 -11.40 10.00
CA ILE A 132 15.43 -12.49 9.15
C ILE A 132 16.48 -12.90 8.11
N GLY A 133 17.13 -11.93 7.46
CA GLY A 133 18.21 -12.17 6.52
C GLY A 133 19.36 -12.97 7.14
N THR A 134 19.78 -12.58 8.35
CA THR A 134 20.83 -13.27 9.12
C THR A 134 20.48 -14.73 9.43
N VAL A 135 19.20 -15.05 9.71
CA VAL A 135 18.78 -16.45 9.85
C VAL A 135 18.92 -17.21 8.54
N PHE A 136 18.44 -16.67 7.42
CA PHE A 136 18.56 -17.33 6.12
C PHE A 136 20.03 -17.50 5.70
N ASN A 137 20.86 -16.49 5.97
CA ASN A 137 22.29 -16.53 5.71
C ASN A 137 22.95 -17.68 6.45
N GLU A 138 22.69 -17.80 7.75
CA GLU A 138 23.19 -18.92 8.53
C GLU A 138 22.72 -20.24 7.94
N LEU A 139 21.44 -20.39 7.63
CA LEU A 139 20.87 -21.61 7.05
C LEU A 139 21.38 -21.91 5.62
N GLY A 140 22.24 -21.07 5.04
CA GLY A 140 22.78 -21.22 3.69
C GLY A 140 21.72 -21.04 2.61
N ASP A 141 20.68 -20.26 2.90
CA ASP A 141 19.70 -19.79 1.92
C ASP A 141 20.05 -18.34 1.53
N TYR A 142 21.08 -18.23 0.68
CA TYR A 142 21.67 -16.95 0.34
C TYR A 142 20.76 -16.06 -0.51
N ASP A 143 19.86 -16.66 -1.31
CA ASP A 143 18.90 -15.91 -2.11
C ASP A 143 17.90 -15.17 -1.22
N ASN A 144 17.30 -15.86 -0.25
CA ASN A 144 16.39 -15.22 0.70
C ASN A 144 17.14 -14.22 1.60
N SER A 145 18.32 -14.61 2.09
CA SER A 145 19.20 -13.73 2.86
C SER A 145 19.44 -12.38 2.16
N ALA A 146 19.91 -12.42 0.91
CA ALA A 146 20.17 -11.24 0.11
C ALA A 146 18.90 -10.40 -0.08
N GLN A 147 17.76 -11.01 -0.39
CA GLN A 147 16.49 -10.27 -0.52
C GLN A 147 16.14 -9.49 0.75
N TYR A 148 16.28 -10.10 1.93
CA TYR A 148 15.96 -9.45 3.20
C TYR A 148 16.97 -8.36 3.56
N PHE A 149 18.26 -8.59 3.34
CA PHE A 149 19.29 -7.58 3.56
C PHE A 149 19.15 -6.37 2.63
N PHE A 150 18.85 -6.57 1.34
CA PHE A 150 18.61 -5.46 0.42
C PHE A 150 17.32 -4.68 0.75
N LYS A 151 16.27 -5.35 1.23
CA LYS A 151 15.06 -4.67 1.74
C LYS A 151 15.38 -3.82 2.97
N SER A 152 16.16 -4.34 3.91
CA SER A 152 16.65 -3.60 5.09
C SER A 152 17.48 -2.39 4.66
N LEU A 153 18.45 -2.57 3.77
CA LEU A 153 19.28 -1.50 3.24
C LEU A 153 18.44 -0.39 2.62
N LYS A 154 17.50 -0.72 1.74
CA LYS A 154 16.61 0.24 1.09
C LYS A 154 15.83 1.09 2.09
N LEU A 155 15.28 0.47 3.14
CA LEU A 155 14.58 1.23 4.19
C LEU A 155 15.52 2.18 4.94
N TYR A 156 16.73 1.75 5.27
CA TYR A 156 17.70 2.65 5.91
C TYR A 156 18.17 3.79 4.98
N GLU A 157 18.26 3.54 3.66
CA GLU A 157 18.52 4.57 2.66
C GLU A 157 17.38 5.61 2.59
N GLU A 158 16.13 5.15 2.58
CA GLU A 158 14.94 6.01 2.62
C GLU A 158 14.90 6.86 3.90
N LEU A 159 15.30 6.27 5.03
CA LEU A 159 15.43 6.96 6.33
C LEU A 159 16.67 7.85 6.44
N LYS A 160 17.60 7.78 5.48
CA LYS A 160 18.94 8.40 5.56
C LYS A 160 19.70 8.02 6.84
N ASP A 161 19.43 6.83 7.39
CA ASP A 161 20.09 6.31 8.59
C ASP A 161 21.44 5.69 8.18
N LYS A 162 22.49 6.53 8.19
CA LYS A 162 23.85 6.10 7.85
C LYS A 162 24.35 4.92 8.70
N GLU A 163 23.93 4.81 9.96
CA GLU A 163 24.34 3.71 10.83
C GLU A 163 23.69 2.39 10.38
N GLY A 164 22.39 2.44 10.05
CA GLY A 164 21.65 1.31 9.48
C GLY A 164 22.13 0.90 8.08
N ILE A 165 22.51 1.86 7.23
CA ILE A 165 23.12 1.62 5.92
C ILE A 165 24.46 0.91 6.08
N SER A 166 25.36 1.44 6.91
CA SER A 166 26.65 0.80 7.21
C SER A 166 26.45 -0.60 7.77
N SER A 167 25.46 -0.77 8.66
CA SER A 167 25.13 -2.06 9.25
C SER A 167 24.71 -3.09 8.20
N SER A 168 23.74 -2.72 7.35
CA SER A 168 23.19 -3.58 6.29
C SER A 168 24.23 -3.93 5.21
N LEU A 169 25.10 -2.99 4.84
CA LEU A 169 26.22 -3.29 3.93
C LEU A 169 27.19 -4.31 4.54
N GLY A 170 27.43 -4.24 5.85
CA GLY A 170 28.20 -5.26 6.55
C GLY A 170 27.54 -6.63 6.49
N ASP A 171 26.22 -6.68 6.69
CA ASP A 171 25.47 -7.94 6.64
C ASP A 171 25.47 -8.56 5.22
N ILE A 172 25.32 -7.73 4.17
CA ILE A 172 25.47 -8.15 2.77
C ILE A 172 26.89 -8.65 2.48
N GLY A 173 27.91 -7.99 3.05
CA GLY A 173 29.29 -8.44 2.95
C GLY A 173 29.49 -9.83 3.56
N MET A 174 28.87 -10.09 4.71
CA MET A 174 28.87 -11.41 5.35
C MET A 174 28.15 -12.45 4.50
N ASP A 175 27.06 -12.05 3.82
CA ASP A 175 26.34 -12.93 2.91
C ASP A 175 27.21 -13.42 1.76
N PHE A 176 27.93 -12.52 1.10
CA PHE A 176 28.89 -12.90 0.05
C PHE A 176 30.10 -13.65 0.60
N TYR A 177 30.56 -13.35 1.82
CA TYR A 177 31.63 -14.08 2.48
C TYR A 177 31.25 -15.56 2.67
N ASN A 178 30.03 -15.83 3.17
CA ASN A 178 29.54 -17.20 3.36
C ASN A 178 29.30 -17.95 2.04
N GLN A 179 29.09 -17.23 0.93
CA GLN A 179 29.09 -17.77 -0.43
C GLN A 179 30.50 -17.97 -1.02
N GLN A 180 31.56 -17.62 -0.28
CA GLN A 180 32.97 -17.63 -0.74
C GLN A 180 33.26 -16.63 -1.89
N ASP A 181 32.38 -15.65 -2.13
CA ASP A 181 32.65 -14.53 -3.04
C ASP A 181 33.39 -13.42 -2.27
N TYR A 182 34.66 -13.72 -1.95
CA TYR A 182 35.52 -12.84 -1.16
C TYR A 182 35.71 -11.44 -1.78
N LYS A 183 35.65 -11.34 -3.11
CA LYS A 183 35.77 -10.06 -3.82
C LYS A 183 34.56 -9.16 -3.54
N LYS A 184 33.34 -9.70 -3.64
CA LYS A 184 32.13 -8.93 -3.28
C LYS A 184 32.07 -8.66 -1.79
N ALA A 185 32.41 -9.64 -0.94
CA ALA A 185 32.47 -9.45 0.50
C ALA A 185 33.34 -8.24 0.89
N LEU A 186 34.59 -8.20 0.40
CA LEU A 186 35.50 -7.07 0.63
C LEU A 186 34.96 -5.74 0.11
N LYS A 187 34.29 -5.72 -1.06
CA LYS A 187 33.66 -4.50 -1.59
C LYS A 187 32.61 -3.95 -0.60
N TYR A 188 31.71 -4.81 -0.12
CA TYR A 188 30.65 -4.40 0.80
C TYR A 188 31.18 -4.04 2.20
N PHE A 189 32.15 -4.79 2.73
CA PHE A 189 32.81 -4.44 3.99
C PHE A 189 33.55 -3.10 3.91
N ASN A 190 34.25 -2.80 2.81
CA ASN A 190 34.93 -1.51 2.63
C ASN A 190 33.93 -0.35 2.48
N ASN A 191 32.81 -0.55 1.77
CA ASN A 191 31.74 0.46 1.72
C ASN A 191 31.15 0.73 3.11
N SER A 192 30.87 -0.33 3.88
CA SER A 192 30.41 -0.23 5.27
C SER A 192 31.43 0.51 6.15
N LEU A 193 32.72 0.19 6.01
CA LEU A 193 33.83 0.80 6.73
C LEU A 193 33.97 2.29 6.41
N SER A 194 33.81 2.70 5.15
CA SER A 194 33.85 4.11 4.74
C SER A 194 32.79 4.91 5.49
N ILE A 195 31.54 4.43 5.49
CA ILE A 195 30.44 5.09 6.21
C ILE A 195 30.70 5.07 7.72
N ALA A 196 31.20 3.96 8.27
CA ALA A 196 31.52 3.87 9.69
C ALA A 196 32.59 4.89 10.12
N LYS A 197 33.59 5.15 9.26
CA LYS A 197 34.62 6.18 9.46
C LYS A 197 34.02 7.59 9.37
N GLU A 198 33.14 7.86 8.41
CA GLU A 198 32.42 9.15 8.34
C GLU A 198 31.60 9.43 9.61
N LEU A 199 31.00 8.38 10.19
CA LEU A 199 30.24 8.47 11.44
C LEU A 199 31.12 8.55 12.70
N ASN A 200 32.44 8.32 12.59
CA ASN A 200 33.33 8.09 13.72
C ASN A 200 32.83 6.97 14.66
N SER A 201 32.09 5.99 14.14
CA SER A 201 31.52 4.90 14.94
C SER A 201 32.56 3.80 15.17
N LEU A 202 33.28 3.91 16.29
CA LEU A 202 34.29 2.92 16.70
C LEU A 202 33.76 1.47 16.69
N PRO A 203 32.54 1.15 17.20
CA PRO A 203 32.02 -0.21 17.15
C PRO A 203 31.86 -0.74 15.72
N LEU A 204 31.34 0.07 14.79
CA LEU A 204 31.17 -0.32 13.39
C LEU A 204 32.52 -0.47 12.67
N ILE A 205 33.46 0.45 12.91
CA ILE A 205 34.82 0.36 12.34
C ILE A 205 35.49 -0.94 12.79
N LYS A 206 35.46 -1.23 14.10
CA LYS A 206 36.00 -2.48 14.66
C LYS A 206 35.39 -3.70 13.97
N ARG A 207 34.06 -3.73 13.84
CA ARG A 207 33.33 -4.84 13.20
C ARG A 207 33.83 -5.07 11.77
N GLN A 208 33.97 -4.02 10.97
CA GLN A 208 34.43 -4.17 9.59
C GLN A 208 35.91 -4.56 9.49
N TYR A 209 36.78 -4.07 10.37
CA TYR A 209 38.17 -4.55 10.42
C TYR A 209 38.26 -6.04 10.72
N ASN A 210 37.46 -6.54 11.67
CA ASN A 210 37.41 -7.98 11.95
C ASN A 210 36.89 -8.78 10.75
N ASN A 211 35.81 -8.33 10.10
CA ASN A 211 35.27 -9.02 8.93
C ASN A 211 36.26 -9.05 7.76
N ILE A 212 36.96 -7.94 7.50
CA ILE A 212 37.98 -7.86 6.46
C ILE A 212 39.17 -8.77 6.79
N ALA A 213 39.60 -8.81 8.06
CA ALA A 213 40.68 -9.68 8.50
C ALA A 213 40.35 -11.16 8.28
N VAL A 214 39.11 -11.58 8.57
CA VAL A 214 38.65 -12.95 8.32
C VAL A 214 38.76 -13.31 6.85
N VAL A 215 38.32 -12.43 5.94
CA VAL A 215 38.46 -12.66 4.49
C VAL A 215 39.93 -12.84 4.09
N TYR A 216 40.83 -11.99 4.60
CA TYR A 216 42.25 -12.14 4.30
C TYR A 216 42.87 -13.39 4.91
N GLY A 217 42.40 -13.84 6.07
CA GLY A 217 42.78 -15.12 6.67
C GLY A 217 42.41 -16.32 5.79
N ASP A 218 41.18 -16.33 5.26
CA ASP A 218 40.72 -17.39 4.33
C ASP A 218 41.46 -17.37 2.99
N LEU A 219 41.85 -16.18 2.53
CA LEU A 219 42.74 -16.01 1.37
C LEU A 219 44.21 -16.32 1.69
N GLN A 220 44.53 -16.79 2.91
CA GLN A 220 45.89 -17.09 3.40
C GLN A 220 46.85 -15.89 3.34
N LYS A 221 46.31 -14.67 3.35
CA LYS A 221 47.06 -13.41 3.43
C LYS A 221 47.18 -12.95 4.88
N TYR A 222 47.83 -13.79 5.68
CA TYR A 222 47.89 -13.64 7.14
C TYR A 222 48.52 -12.32 7.60
N ASP A 223 49.57 -11.84 6.95
CA ASP A 223 50.18 -10.54 7.29
C ASP A 223 49.19 -9.38 7.12
N THR A 224 48.35 -9.43 6.08
CA THR A 224 47.30 -8.43 5.86
C THR A 224 46.20 -8.56 6.91
N ALA A 225 45.81 -9.79 7.27
CA ALA A 225 44.83 -10.03 8.33
C ALA A 225 45.30 -9.47 9.68
N ILE A 226 46.58 -9.66 10.03
CA ILE A 226 47.19 -9.14 11.27
C ILE A 226 47.04 -7.61 11.35
N VAL A 227 47.31 -6.87 10.27
CA VAL A 227 47.17 -5.41 10.25
C VAL A 227 45.75 -4.98 10.64
N PHE A 228 44.73 -5.61 10.04
CA PHE A 228 43.34 -5.30 10.36
C PHE A 228 42.93 -5.73 11.78
N LEU A 229 43.41 -6.88 12.25
CA LEU A 229 43.17 -7.35 13.62
C LEU A 229 43.80 -6.43 14.67
N GLN A 230 45.01 -5.92 14.42
CA GLN A 230 45.67 -4.94 15.30
C GLN A 230 44.87 -3.63 15.37
N GLN A 231 44.34 -3.16 14.24
CA GLN A 231 43.47 -1.98 14.22
C GLN A 231 42.16 -2.22 14.99
N ALA A 232 41.55 -3.40 14.86
CA ALA A 232 40.38 -3.77 15.64
C ALA A 232 40.69 -3.90 17.14
N LEU A 233 41.84 -4.49 17.51
CA LEU A 233 42.32 -4.60 18.88
C LEU A 233 42.50 -3.23 19.53
N ALA A 234 43.14 -2.28 18.84
CA ALA A 234 43.31 -0.92 19.33
C ALA A 234 41.95 -0.25 19.65
N ILE A 235 40.92 -0.53 18.83
CA ILE A 235 39.56 -0.04 19.10
C ILE A 235 38.93 -0.79 20.29
N SER A 236 39.07 -2.11 20.40
CA SER A 236 38.58 -2.88 21.55
C SER A 236 39.19 -2.39 22.87
N ILE A 237 40.47 -1.99 22.87
CA ILE A 237 41.13 -1.38 24.03
C ILE A 237 40.46 -0.05 24.38
N LYS A 238 40.28 0.85 23.39
CA LYS A 238 39.61 2.15 23.59
C LYS A 238 38.19 2.03 24.11
N LEU A 239 37.46 1.00 23.66
CA LEU A 239 36.08 0.75 24.08
C LEU A 239 35.96 0.00 25.41
N GLY A 240 37.07 -0.44 26.02
CA GLY A 240 37.03 -1.31 27.20
C GLY A 240 36.48 -2.72 26.92
N ASP A 241 36.33 -3.11 25.66
CA ASP A 241 35.78 -4.40 25.22
C ASP A 241 36.82 -5.52 25.44
N LYS A 242 36.81 -6.09 26.65
CA LYS A 242 37.74 -7.15 27.06
C LYS A 242 37.54 -8.43 26.26
N LEU A 243 36.30 -8.80 25.93
CA LEU A 243 36.08 -9.99 25.12
C LEU A 243 36.64 -9.82 23.70
N GLY A 244 36.39 -8.66 23.08
CA GLY A 244 36.94 -8.33 21.77
C GLY A 244 38.45 -8.22 21.77
N GLN A 245 39.07 -7.73 22.85
CA GLN A 245 40.53 -7.75 23.03
C GLN A 245 41.06 -9.18 22.92
N GLY A 246 40.55 -10.10 23.74
CA GLY A 246 41.00 -11.50 23.74
C GLY A 246 40.77 -12.20 22.40
N THR A 247 39.63 -11.95 21.77
CA THR A 247 39.29 -12.53 20.47
C THR A 247 40.25 -12.07 19.37
N ASN A 248 40.53 -10.76 19.31
CA ASN A 248 41.45 -10.21 18.32
C ASN A 248 42.89 -10.70 18.56
N ILE A 249 43.34 -10.75 19.81
CA ILE A 249 44.67 -11.28 20.18
C ILE A 249 44.80 -12.76 19.78
N MET A 250 43.78 -13.58 20.05
CA MET A 250 43.76 -14.99 19.65
C MET A 250 43.84 -15.14 18.12
N ASN A 251 43.08 -14.33 17.37
CA ASN A 251 43.11 -14.36 15.91
C ASN A 251 44.46 -13.88 15.32
N ILE A 252 45.12 -12.92 15.99
CA ILE A 252 46.50 -12.51 15.67
C ILE A 252 47.43 -13.70 15.89
N GLY A 253 47.33 -14.39 17.03
CA GLY A 253 48.11 -15.60 17.31
C GLY A 253 47.91 -16.69 16.26
N TYR A 254 46.67 -16.90 15.80
CA TYR A 254 46.37 -17.84 14.72
C TYR A 254 47.06 -17.44 13.41
N SER A 255 47.03 -16.16 13.07
CA SER A 255 47.67 -15.65 11.85
C SER A 255 49.20 -15.75 11.93
N LEU A 256 49.79 -15.43 13.08
CA LEU A 256 51.22 -15.58 13.36
C LEU A 256 51.69 -17.04 13.30
N MET A 257 50.89 -17.98 13.81
CA MET A 257 51.17 -19.41 13.71
C MET A 257 51.26 -19.84 12.24
N ASN A 258 50.34 -19.37 11.39
CA ASN A 258 50.33 -19.70 9.96
C ASN A 258 51.43 -18.99 9.15
N THR A 259 52.05 -17.93 9.69
CA THR A 259 53.26 -17.31 9.10
C THR A 259 54.57 -17.91 9.65
N GLY A 260 54.49 -18.92 10.52
CA GLY A 260 55.65 -19.58 11.12
C GLY A 260 56.23 -18.86 12.34
N ASN A 261 55.63 -17.76 12.78
CA ASN A 261 56.05 -16.98 13.95
C ASN A 261 55.52 -17.61 15.25
N TYR A 262 55.93 -18.86 15.53
CA TYR A 262 55.36 -19.67 16.60
C TYR A 262 55.56 -19.08 18.00
N GLY A 263 56.69 -18.40 18.27
CA GLY A 263 56.96 -17.78 19.57
C GLY A 263 55.97 -16.65 19.90
N GLU A 264 55.76 -15.74 18.94
CA GLU A 264 54.78 -14.66 19.08
C GLU A 264 53.35 -15.19 19.13
N ALA A 265 53.04 -16.22 18.33
CA ALA A 265 51.74 -16.87 18.35
C ALA A 265 51.40 -17.44 19.73
N LEU A 266 52.33 -18.18 20.36
CA LEU A 266 52.17 -18.70 21.72
C LEU A 266 51.96 -17.58 22.74
N SER A 267 52.71 -16.48 22.63
CA SER A 267 52.54 -15.31 23.50
C SER A 267 51.14 -14.71 23.36
N SER A 268 50.66 -14.53 22.12
CA SER A 268 49.31 -14.03 21.86
C SER A 268 48.24 -14.97 22.42
N PHE A 269 48.34 -16.28 22.19
CA PHE A 269 47.36 -17.22 22.73
C PHE A 269 47.34 -17.25 24.26
N GLN A 270 48.50 -17.12 24.91
CA GLN A 270 48.57 -17.07 26.37
C GLN A 270 47.95 -15.77 26.92
N GLU A 271 48.21 -14.63 26.29
CA GLU A 271 47.59 -13.35 26.66
C GLU A 271 46.06 -13.41 26.51
N ALA A 272 45.56 -13.97 25.41
CA ALA A 272 44.13 -14.17 25.20
C ALA A 272 43.54 -15.11 26.26
N LEU A 273 44.22 -16.22 26.57
CA LEU A 273 43.80 -17.18 27.60
C LEU A 273 43.70 -16.53 28.99
N ASP A 274 44.68 -15.71 29.38
CA ASP A 274 44.68 -15.01 30.66
C ASP A 274 43.47 -14.05 30.75
N LEU A 275 43.15 -13.40 29.64
CA LEU A 275 42.00 -12.51 29.56
C LEU A 275 40.67 -13.27 29.66
N PHE A 276 40.50 -14.35 28.90
CA PHE A 276 39.30 -15.18 28.97
C PHE A 276 39.15 -15.87 30.33
N THR A 277 40.25 -16.19 31.01
CA THR A 277 40.24 -16.71 32.39
C THR A 277 39.68 -15.67 33.36
N LYS A 278 40.12 -14.40 33.26
CA LYS A 278 39.57 -13.29 34.08
C LYS A 278 38.09 -13.02 33.81
N LEU A 279 37.62 -13.34 32.60
CA LEU A 279 36.21 -13.25 32.19
C LEU A 279 35.40 -14.52 32.50
N ASN A 280 36.02 -15.58 33.01
CA ASN A 280 35.44 -16.91 33.17
C ASN A 280 34.79 -17.46 31.87
N ASN A 281 35.33 -17.09 30.70
CA ASN A 281 34.79 -17.48 29.40
C ASN A 281 35.35 -18.84 28.97
N ARG A 282 34.68 -19.91 29.41
CA ARG A 282 35.17 -21.29 29.25
C ARG A 282 35.35 -21.73 27.80
N ILE A 283 34.48 -21.29 26.88
CA ILE A 283 34.59 -21.70 25.48
C ILE A 283 35.84 -21.10 24.83
N HIS A 284 36.09 -19.80 24.98
CA HIS A 284 37.27 -19.17 24.40
C HIS A 284 38.57 -19.60 25.11
N MET A 285 38.52 -19.94 26.41
CA MET A 285 39.64 -20.61 27.07
C MET A 285 39.99 -21.95 26.41
N ALA A 286 38.98 -22.75 26.07
CA ALA A 286 39.16 -24.03 25.40
C ALA A 286 39.71 -23.87 23.97
N GLU A 287 39.25 -22.86 23.24
CA GLU A 287 39.79 -22.48 21.93
C GLU A 287 41.27 -22.08 22.01
N CYS A 288 41.65 -21.29 23.02
CA CYS A 288 43.06 -20.97 23.26
C CYS A 288 43.90 -22.23 23.51
N TYR A 289 43.40 -23.19 24.31
CA TYR A 289 44.10 -24.46 24.50
C TYR A 289 44.25 -25.27 23.21
N VAL A 290 43.21 -25.32 22.37
CA VAL A 290 43.29 -25.97 21.05
C VAL A 290 44.37 -25.30 20.19
N ASN A 291 44.35 -23.97 20.11
CA ASN A 291 45.29 -23.20 19.29
C ASN A 291 46.73 -23.30 19.79
N ILE A 292 46.96 -23.29 21.11
CA ILE A 292 48.29 -23.54 21.69
C ILE A 292 48.76 -24.96 21.37
N GLY A 293 47.87 -25.95 21.49
CA GLY A 293 48.15 -27.33 21.12
C GLY A 293 48.56 -27.45 19.64
N PHE A 294 47.81 -26.82 18.74
CA PHE A 294 48.16 -26.76 17.32
C PHE A 294 49.50 -26.07 17.10
N CYS A 295 49.77 -24.94 17.75
CA CYS A 295 51.02 -24.21 17.59
C CYS A 295 52.25 -25.04 17.99
N TYR A 296 52.18 -25.77 19.11
CA TYR A 296 53.22 -26.74 19.50
C TYR A 296 53.33 -27.88 18.49
N TYR A 297 52.21 -28.43 18.03
CA TYR A 297 52.22 -29.51 17.05
C TYR A 297 52.86 -29.10 15.71
N THR A 298 52.47 -27.94 15.16
CA THR A 298 52.97 -27.42 13.88
C THR A 298 54.44 -26.97 13.96
N SER A 299 54.90 -26.54 15.15
CA SER A 299 56.32 -26.26 15.41
C SER A 299 57.15 -27.50 15.75
N ASN A 300 56.61 -28.71 15.49
CA ASN A 300 57.25 -30.01 15.73
C ASN A 300 57.57 -30.31 17.21
N ARG A 301 56.90 -29.63 18.14
CA ARG A 301 56.99 -29.83 19.60
C ARG A 301 55.84 -30.69 20.09
N ILE A 302 55.76 -31.91 19.56
CA ILE A 302 54.59 -32.79 19.69
C ILE A 302 54.25 -33.09 21.16
N ASP A 303 55.23 -33.38 22.01
CA ASP A 303 54.98 -33.71 23.42
C ASP A 303 54.34 -32.56 24.21
N GLU A 304 54.71 -31.33 23.86
CA GLU A 304 54.19 -30.12 24.51
C GLU A 304 52.76 -29.80 24.07
N SER A 305 52.32 -30.29 22.90
CA SER A 305 50.94 -30.11 22.42
C SER A 305 49.90 -30.92 23.22
N ILE A 306 50.27 -32.13 23.66
CA ILE A 306 49.38 -33.10 24.32
C ILE A 306 48.65 -32.52 25.56
N PRO A 307 49.32 -31.87 26.53
CA PRO A 307 48.63 -31.34 27.70
C PRO A 307 47.59 -30.27 27.34
N TYR A 308 47.81 -29.48 26.29
CA TYR A 308 46.86 -28.45 25.87
C TYR A 308 45.65 -29.05 25.18
N PHE A 309 45.81 -30.03 24.29
CA PHE A 309 44.66 -30.75 23.74
C PHE A 309 43.86 -31.48 24.82
N LYS A 310 44.51 -32.05 25.85
CA LYS A 310 43.80 -32.65 27.00
C LYS A 310 43.03 -31.62 27.83
N LYS A 311 43.59 -30.43 28.06
CA LYS A 311 42.89 -29.32 28.73
C LYS A 311 41.67 -28.86 27.92
N ALA A 312 41.82 -28.72 26.61
CA ALA A 312 40.72 -28.40 25.70
C ALA A 312 39.60 -29.44 25.78
N LEU A 313 39.95 -30.74 25.74
CA LEU A 313 38.98 -31.83 25.89
C LEU A 313 38.24 -31.79 27.23
N LEU A 314 38.95 -31.58 28.34
CA LEU A 314 38.33 -31.51 29.65
C LEU A 314 37.28 -30.40 29.73
N VAL A 315 37.62 -29.19 29.27
CA VAL A 315 36.67 -28.08 29.23
C VAL A 315 35.53 -28.37 28.26
N GLY A 316 35.84 -28.92 27.09
CA GLY A 316 34.86 -29.26 26.06
C GLY A 316 33.85 -30.30 26.53
N GLN A 317 34.29 -31.37 27.21
CA GLN A 317 33.41 -32.42 27.74
C GLN A 317 32.53 -31.91 28.88
N ASN A 318 33.09 -31.12 29.81
CA ASN A 318 32.32 -30.56 30.93
C ASN A 318 31.18 -29.65 30.49
N GLN A 319 31.31 -29.02 29.32
CA GLN A 319 30.35 -28.04 28.79
C GLN A 319 29.62 -28.51 27.51
N ASN A 320 29.88 -29.74 27.05
CA ASN A 320 29.40 -30.28 25.77
C ASN A 320 29.75 -29.43 24.54
N TYR A 321 30.93 -28.82 24.51
CA TYR A 321 31.43 -28.06 23.36
C TYR A 321 32.05 -28.99 22.31
N TYR A 322 31.19 -29.69 21.55
CA TYR A 322 31.63 -30.67 20.54
C TYR A 322 32.55 -30.07 19.45
N ARG A 323 32.43 -28.77 19.16
CA ARG A 323 33.35 -28.04 18.26
C ARG A 323 34.79 -27.96 18.78
N ILE A 324 34.98 -28.06 20.09
CA ILE A 324 36.30 -28.12 20.73
C ILE A 324 36.76 -29.56 20.89
N ILE A 325 35.83 -30.46 21.24
CA ILE A 325 36.13 -31.88 21.45
C ILE A 325 36.66 -32.52 20.15
N ALA A 326 35.99 -32.29 19.02
CA ALA A 326 36.33 -32.91 17.75
C ALA A 326 37.79 -32.66 17.31
N PRO A 327 38.27 -31.41 17.16
CA PRO A 327 39.66 -31.16 16.73
C PRO A 327 40.68 -31.64 17.78
N ALA A 328 40.42 -31.46 19.08
CA ALA A 328 41.36 -31.88 20.12
C ALA A 328 41.48 -33.41 20.21
N ALA A 329 40.36 -34.14 20.11
CA ALA A 329 40.35 -35.60 20.09
C ALA A 329 41.05 -36.13 18.84
N LYS A 330 40.76 -35.56 17.67
CA LYS A 330 41.43 -35.92 16.41
C LYS A 330 42.95 -35.78 16.51
N MET A 331 43.44 -34.67 17.07
CA MET A 331 44.87 -34.47 17.20
C MET A 331 45.51 -35.46 18.17
N LEU A 332 44.89 -35.72 19.32
CA LEU A 332 45.42 -36.71 20.26
C LEU A 332 45.40 -38.12 19.69
N ASN A 333 44.34 -38.50 18.97
CA ASN A 333 44.26 -39.76 18.23
C ASN A 333 45.46 -39.91 17.28
N GLN A 334 45.70 -38.91 16.43
CA GLN A 334 46.83 -38.92 15.49
C GLN A 334 48.18 -39.06 16.21
N ILE A 335 48.41 -38.26 17.25
CA ILE A 335 49.65 -38.29 18.03
C ILE A 335 49.87 -39.68 18.66
N TYR A 336 48.85 -40.24 19.33
CA TYR A 336 48.97 -41.52 20.01
C TYR A 336 49.06 -42.71 19.03
N THR A 337 48.45 -42.60 17.85
CA THR A 337 48.62 -43.58 16.76
C THR A 337 50.08 -43.64 16.30
N VAL A 338 50.71 -42.49 16.06
CA VAL A 338 52.14 -42.41 15.68
C VAL A 338 53.04 -42.95 16.79
N LYS A 339 52.70 -42.67 18.06
CA LYS A 339 53.40 -43.20 19.23
C LYS A 339 53.15 -44.70 19.48
N LYS A 340 52.28 -45.35 18.70
CA LYS A 340 51.86 -46.75 18.86
C LYS A 340 51.20 -47.04 20.23
N ASP A 341 50.61 -46.04 20.86
CA ASP A 341 49.79 -46.20 22.06
C ASP A 341 48.35 -46.47 21.64
N THR A 342 48.06 -47.75 21.37
CA THR A 342 46.80 -48.18 20.77
C THR A 342 45.59 -47.89 21.67
N LEU A 343 45.75 -47.95 23.00
CA LEU A 343 44.67 -47.72 23.95
C LEU A 343 44.24 -46.25 23.95
N ASN A 344 45.20 -45.32 24.04
CA ASN A 344 44.88 -43.90 23.99
C ASN A 344 44.39 -43.48 22.60
N ALA A 345 44.99 -44.01 21.53
CA ALA A 345 44.51 -43.77 20.17
C ALA A 345 43.02 -44.17 20.02
N TYR A 346 42.65 -45.38 20.44
CA TYR A 346 41.27 -45.86 20.41
C TYR A 346 40.32 -44.98 21.23
N LYS A 347 40.72 -44.59 22.45
CA LYS A 347 39.91 -43.69 23.30
C LYS A 347 39.60 -42.37 22.60
N PHE A 348 40.59 -41.76 21.96
CA PHE A 348 40.40 -40.47 21.29
C PHE A 348 39.65 -40.59 19.97
N VAL A 349 39.79 -41.70 19.22
CA VAL A 349 38.91 -42.01 18.08
C VAL A 349 37.45 -42.06 18.50
N MET A 350 37.13 -42.71 19.63
CA MET A 350 35.75 -42.79 20.12
C MET A 350 35.20 -41.41 20.49
N LEU A 351 36.01 -40.55 21.10
CA LEU A 351 35.62 -39.17 21.42
C LEU A 351 35.45 -38.30 20.16
N GLU A 352 36.33 -38.47 19.17
CA GLU A 352 36.23 -37.82 17.86
C GLU A 352 34.91 -38.20 17.18
N ASN A 353 34.58 -39.49 17.14
CA ASN A 353 33.32 -39.99 16.55
C ASN A 353 32.08 -39.44 17.30
N LEU A 354 32.06 -39.48 18.63
CA LEU A 354 30.96 -38.95 19.43
C LEU A 354 30.73 -37.44 19.18
N ALA A 355 31.82 -36.68 19.09
CA ALA A 355 31.75 -35.27 18.76
C ALA A 355 31.28 -35.05 17.31
N GLY A 356 31.74 -35.89 16.38
CA GLY A 356 31.29 -35.93 14.99
C GLY A 356 29.78 -36.16 14.87
N ASP A 357 29.24 -37.17 15.56
CA ASP A 357 27.82 -37.47 15.58
C ASP A 357 26.98 -36.30 16.11
N SER A 358 27.45 -35.67 17.18
CA SER A 358 26.77 -34.50 17.77
C SER A 358 26.79 -33.28 16.85
N LEU A 359 27.93 -33.03 16.17
CA LEU A 359 28.05 -31.97 15.16
C LEU A 359 27.17 -32.25 13.94
N PHE A 360 27.09 -33.51 13.51
CA PHE A 360 26.22 -33.94 12.42
C PHE A 360 24.73 -33.78 12.79
N ALA A 361 24.34 -34.15 14.02
CA ALA A 361 23.00 -33.92 14.53
C ALA A 361 22.63 -32.43 14.52
N PHE A 362 23.55 -31.55 14.91
CA PHE A 362 23.37 -30.10 14.84
C PHE A 362 23.20 -29.62 13.38
N GLN A 363 24.01 -30.11 12.43
CA GLN A 363 23.84 -29.80 11.01
C GLN A 363 22.49 -30.28 10.46
N LYS A 364 22.04 -31.47 10.87
CA LYS A 364 20.72 -32.00 10.51
C LYS A 364 19.59 -31.11 11.06
N GLN A 365 19.70 -30.64 12.29
CA GLN A 365 18.74 -29.69 12.88
C GLN A 365 18.70 -28.37 12.10
N LYS A 366 19.86 -27.86 11.69
CA LYS A 366 19.98 -26.69 10.84
C LYS A 366 19.26 -26.90 9.49
N LEU A 367 19.48 -28.05 8.84
CA LEU A 367 18.80 -28.40 7.59
C LEU A 367 17.28 -28.54 7.76
N LEU A 368 16.82 -29.18 8.83
CA LEU A 368 15.39 -29.26 9.14
C LEU A 368 14.77 -27.87 9.34
N SER A 369 15.48 -27.00 10.06
CA SER A 369 15.05 -25.60 10.26
C SER A 369 14.98 -24.85 8.93
N LYS A 370 15.95 -25.05 8.02
CA LYS A 370 15.91 -24.50 6.66
C LYS A 370 14.66 -24.97 5.91
N ILE A 371 14.39 -26.26 5.87
CA ILE A 371 13.25 -26.84 5.16
C ILE A 371 11.92 -26.33 5.74
N GLU A 372 11.76 -26.31 7.07
CA GLU A 372 10.55 -25.80 7.73
C GLU A 372 10.32 -24.31 7.41
N LEU A 373 11.39 -23.51 7.40
CA LEU A 373 11.31 -22.09 7.09
C LEU A 373 11.03 -21.81 5.62
N GLN A 374 11.65 -22.56 4.70
CA GLN A 374 11.39 -22.49 3.26
C GLN A 374 9.95 -22.87 2.95
N TYR A 375 9.46 -24.00 3.48
CA TYR A 375 8.07 -24.42 3.33
C TYR A 375 7.09 -23.33 3.82
N ASN A 376 7.35 -22.76 5.00
CA ASN A 376 6.50 -21.70 5.54
C ASN A 376 6.57 -20.40 4.71
N TYR A 377 7.73 -20.08 4.15
CA TYR A 377 7.92 -18.93 3.27
C TYR A 377 7.18 -19.12 1.95
N GLU A 378 7.38 -20.25 1.26
CA GLU A 378 6.68 -20.59 0.02
C GLU A 378 5.17 -20.58 0.22
N LYS A 379 4.67 -21.17 1.32
CA LYS A 379 3.25 -21.12 1.69
C LYS A 379 2.72 -19.69 1.82
N GLN A 380 3.50 -18.77 2.38
CA GLN A 380 3.13 -17.35 2.47
C GLN A 380 3.16 -16.66 1.11
N GLU A 381 4.16 -16.94 0.28
CA GLU A 381 4.26 -16.39 -1.09
C GLU A 381 3.11 -16.89 -1.98
N PHE A 382 2.76 -18.17 -1.93
CA PHE A 382 1.57 -18.68 -2.61
C PHE A 382 0.29 -17.98 -2.16
N LYS A 383 0.15 -17.74 -0.85
CA LYS A 383 -1.00 -16.99 -0.32
C LYS A 383 -1.01 -15.55 -0.85
N ARG A 384 0.13 -14.86 -0.84
CA ARG A 384 0.27 -13.50 -1.38
C ARG A 384 -0.06 -13.43 -2.87
N GLN A 385 0.44 -14.36 -3.67
CA GLN A 385 0.13 -14.45 -5.10
C GLN A 385 -1.37 -14.63 -5.31
N ARG A 386 -2.01 -15.51 -4.54
CA ARG A 386 -3.47 -15.71 -4.61
C ARG A 386 -4.25 -14.46 -4.20
N ASP A 387 -3.84 -13.78 -3.12
CA ASP A 387 -4.48 -12.56 -2.65
C ASP A 387 -4.31 -11.42 -3.68
N GLN A 388 -3.12 -11.33 -4.32
CA GLN A 388 -2.85 -10.37 -5.38
C GLN A 388 -3.65 -10.69 -6.65
N GLN A 389 -3.75 -11.96 -7.06
CA GLN A 389 -4.63 -12.38 -8.15
C GLN A 389 -6.08 -11.99 -7.85
N THR A 390 -6.55 -12.25 -6.63
CA THR A 390 -7.91 -11.89 -6.20
C THR A 390 -8.14 -10.38 -6.31
N LYS A 391 -7.19 -9.55 -5.85
CA LYS A 391 -7.25 -8.09 -6.01
C LYS A 391 -7.29 -7.67 -7.48
N ASN A 392 -6.43 -8.24 -8.31
CA ASN A 392 -6.40 -7.94 -9.75
C ASN A 392 -7.73 -8.34 -10.43
N THR A 393 -8.32 -9.47 -10.06
CA THR A 393 -9.64 -9.91 -10.54
C THR A 393 -10.74 -8.94 -10.10
N ILE A 394 -10.73 -8.47 -8.85
CA ILE A 394 -11.68 -7.47 -8.36
C ILE A 394 -11.55 -6.16 -9.14
N ILE A 395 -10.32 -5.66 -9.33
CA ILE A 395 -10.06 -4.45 -10.11
C ILE A 395 -10.56 -4.60 -11.55
N LEU A 396 -10.32 -5.75 -12.18
CA LEU A 396 -10.81 -6.05 -13.53
C LEU A 396 -12.34 -6.03 -13.59
N ILE A 397 -13.04 -6.62 -12.60
CA ILE A 397 -14.50 -6.60 -12.51
C ILE A 397 -15.02 -5.16 -12.37
N ILE A 398 -14.37 -4.33 -11.55
CA ILE A 398 -14.74 -2.91 -11.39
C ILE A 398 -14.59 -2.17 -12.72
N ILE A 399 -13.47 -2.35 -13.42
CA ILE A 399 -13.21 -1.72 -14.73
C ILE A 399 -14.26 -2.16 -15.75
N LEU A 400 -14.54 -3.47 -15.86
CA LEU A 400 -15.55 -4.00 -16.78
C LEU A 400 -16.95 -3.45 -16.47
N SER A 401 -17.31 -3.34 -15.20
CA SER A 401 -18.59 -2.78 -14.76
C SER A 401 -18.70 -1.29 -15.10
N LEU A 402 -17.61 -0.52 -14.94
CA LEU A 402 -17.56 0.89 -15.32
C LEU A 402 -17.72 1.08 -16.83
N VAL A 403 -17.02 0.26 -17.63
CA VAL A 403 -17.12 0.30 -19.09
C VAL A 403 -18.53 -0.07 -19.55
N ALA A 404 -19.13 -1.13 -19.00
CA ALA A 404 -20.51 -1.50 -19.30
C ALA A 404 -21.49 -0.37 -18.95
N GLY A 405 -21.31 0.29 -17.79
CA GLY A 405 -22.09 1.46 -17.39
C GLY A 405 -22.00 2.62 -18.38
N LEU A 406 -20.79 2.94 -18.86
CA LEU A 406 -20.58 3.99 -19.88
C LEU A 406 -21.24 3.63 -21.21
N VAL A 407 -21.19 2.37 -21.64
CA VAL A 407 -21.88 1.90 -22.86
C VAL A 407 -23.39 2.04 -22.70
N ILE A 408 -23.97 1.60 -21.58
CA ILE A 408 -25.41 1.74 -21.30
C ILE A 408 -25.81 3.21 -21.29
N LEU A 409 -25.04 4.09 -20.62
CA LEU A 409 -25.30 5.52 -20.61
C LEU A 409 -25.25 6.12 -22.02
N GLY A 410 -24.25 5.73 -22.82
CA GLY A 410 -24.14 6.12 -24.22
C GLY A 410 -25.35 5.69 -25.06
N LEU A 411 -25.86 4.47 -24.85
CA LEU A 411 -27.06 3.97 -25.50
C LEU A 411 -28.31 4.75 -25.06
N ILE A 412 -28.46 5.06 -23.77
CA ILE A 412 -29.57 5.88 -23.25
C ILE A 412 -29.54 7.28 -23.86
N LEU A 413 -28.37 7.93 -23.87
CA LEU A 413 -28.19 9.26 -24.46
C LEU A 413 -28.45 9.23 -25.98
N SER A 414 -27.99 8.20 -26.68
CA SER A 414 -28.26 8.00 -28.10
C SER A 414 -29.76 7.84 -28.37
N LYS A 415 -30.45 6.99 -27.60
CA LYS A 415 -31.90 6.79 -27.67
C LYS A 415 -32.66 8.08 -27.39
N HIS A 416 -32.24 8.86 -26.39
CA HIS A 416 -32.85 10.15 -26.08
C HIS A 416 -32.64 11.16 -27.22
N ARG A 417 -31.42 11.26 -27.78
CA ARG A 417 -31.13 12.11 -28.94
C ARG A 417 -31.98 11.72 -30.14
N LEU A 418 -32.15 10.42 -30.40
CA LEU A 418 -32.95 9.94 -31.52
C LEU A 418 -34.44 10.26 -31.32
N ARG A 419 -34.98 10.04 -30.11
CA ARG A 419 -36.36 10.43 -29.77
C ARG A 419 -36.59 11.93 -29.91
N SER A 420 -35.65 12.74 -29.44
CA SER A 420 -35.73 14.21 -29.56
C SER A 420 -35.72 14.65 -31.03
N LYS A 421 -34.87 14.06 -31.88
CA LYS A 421 -34.88 14.32 -33.32
C LYS A 421 -36.20 13.91 -33.98
N PHE A 422 -36.72 12.73 -33.62
CA PHE A 422 -37.98 12.24 -34.16
C PHE A 422 -39.16 13.17 -33.81
N ALA A 423 -39.26 13.58 -32.55
CA ALA A 423 -40.28 14.52 -32.11
C ALA A 423 -40.19 15.88 -32.83
N LEU A 424 -38.98 16.36 -33.12
CA LEU A 424 -38.78 17.62 -33.84
C LEU A 424 -39.20 17.52 -35.32
N LEU A 425 -38.91 16.38 -35.96
CA LEU A 425 -39.36 16.10 -37.33
C LEU A 425 -40.89 15.97 -37.41
N GLU A 426 -41.50 15.29 -36.45
CA GLU A 426 -42.96 15.12 -36.38
C GLU A 426 -43.66 16.47 -36.18
N LYS A 427 -43.14 17.32 -35.28
CA LYS A 427 -43.63 18.69 -35.10
C LYS A 427 -43.52 19.52 -36.38
N ALA A 428 -42.36 19.50 -37.05
CA ALA A 428 -42.14 20.24 -38.28
C ALA A 428 -43.10 19.79 -39.40
N LYS A 429 -43.41 18.48 -39.46
CA LYS A 429 -44.38 17.93 -40.40
C LYS A 429 -45.79 18.47 -40.14
N ILE A 430 -46.25 18.44 -38.88
CA ILE A 430 -47.57 18.94 -38.50
C ILE A 430 -47.71 20.44 -38.78
N GLU A 431 -46.68 21.24 -38.46
CA GLU A 431 -46.67 22.68 -38.77
C GLU A 431 -46.76 22.95 -40.28
N SER A 432 -46.04 22.17 -41.11
CA SER A 432 -46.14 22.28 -42.57
C SER A 432 -47.51 21.90 -43.10
N GLU A 433 -48.13 20.83 -42.59
CA GLU A 433 -49.49 20.43 -42.98
C GLU A 433 -50.53 21.49 -42.59
N LEU A 434 -50.36 22.11 -41.42
CA LEU A 434 -51.23 23.20 -40.95
C LEU A 434 -51.07 24.46 -41.83
N ASP A 435 -49.85 24.83 -42.22
CA ASP A 435 -49.61 25.98 -43.10
C ASP A 435 -50.26 25.78 -44.48
N ILE A 436 -50.16 24.58 -45.06
CA ILE A 436 -50.81 24.24 -46.33
C ILE A 436 -52.33 24.38 -46.22
N LYS A 437 -52.94 23.81 -45.17
CA LYS A 437 -54.40 23.92 -44.96
C LYS A 437 -54.86 25.37 -44.75
N ASN A 438 -54.09 26.17 -44.00
CA ASN A 438 -54.39 27.58 -43.81
C ASN A 438 -54.31 28.37 -45.12
N ARG A 439 -53.32 28.09 -45.98
CA ARG A 439 -53.22 28.70 -47.31
C ARG A 439 -54.40 28.33 -48.20
N GLU A 440 -54.79 27.06 -48.21
CA GLU A 440 -55.96 26.58 -48.98
C GLU A 440 -57.25 27.28 -48.52
N LEU A 441 -57.46 27.38 -47.21
CA LEU A 441 -58.59 28.12 -46.65
C LEU A 441 -58.57 29.60 -47.06
N THR A 442 -57.40 30.24 -47.00
CA THR A 442 -57.23 31.65 -47.39
C THR A 442 -57.50 31.88 -48.88
N VAL A 443 -57.02 31.00 -49.77
CA VAL A 443 -57.28 31.09 -51.21
C VAL A 443 -58.78 30.94 -51.52
N ASN A 444 -59.43 29.95 -50.89
CA ASN A 444 -60.87 29.76 -51.02
C ASN A 444 -61.63 31.00 -50.56
N LEU A 445 -61.23 31.61 -49.43
CA LEU A 445 -61.82 32.84 -48.93
C LEU A 445 -61.66 34.03 -49.89
N ILE A 446 -60.48 34.22 -50.47
CA ILE A 446 -60.26 35.26 -51.49
C ILE A 446 -61.19 35.04 -52.69
N SER A 447 -61.41 33.78 -53.10
CA SER A 447 -62.38 33.47 -54.16
C SER A 447 -63.82 33.85 -53.76
N LEU A 448 -64.21 33.60 -52.51
CA LEU A 448 -65.51 33.99 -51.98
C LEU A 448 -65.68 35.52 -51.94
N ILE A 449 -64.66 36.27 -51.51
CA ILE A 449 -64.65 37.74 -51.51
C ILE A 449 -64.82 38.27 -52.93
N LYS A 450 -64.05 37.77 -53.91
CA LYS A 450 -64.18 38.18 -55.32
C LYS A 450 -65.56 37.89 -55.90
N LYS A 451 -66.17 36.75 -55.57
CA LYS A 451 -67.56 36.47 -55.95
C LYS A 451 -68.51 37.51 -55.38
N ASN A 452 -68.28 37.95 -54.13
CA ASN A 452 -69.13 38.96 -53.51
C ASN A 452 -68.93 40.36 -54.10
N GLU A 453 -67.68 40.76 -54.41
CA GLU A 453 -67.42 41.99 -55.17
C GLU A 453 -68.18 41.99 -56.50
N MET A 454 -68.15 40.88 -57.23
CA MET A 454 -68.86 40.73 -58.49
C MET A 454 -70.38 40.82 -58.31
N LEU A 455 -70.94 40.19 -57.28
CA LEU A 455 -72.37 40.26 -56.95
C LEU A 455 -72.79 41.66 -56.51
N SER A 456 -71.95 42.36 -55.75
CA SER A 456 -72.15 43.76 -55.36
C SER A 456 -72.09 44.68 -56.57
N GLU A 457 -71.14 44.47 -57.50
CA GLU A 457 -71.07 45.21 -58.76
C GLU A 457 -72.32 44.99 -59.63
N ILE A 458 -72.79 43.74 -59.72
CA ILE A 458 -74.03 43.40 -60.43
C ILE A 458 -75.23 44.05 -59.73
N SER A 459 -75.32 43.99 -58.40
CA SER A 459 -76.38 44.65 -57.62
C SER A 459 -76.38 46.16 -57.85
N ASN A 460 -75.20 46.80 -57.86
CA ASN A 460 -75.07 48.23 -58.13
C ASN A 460 -75.47 48.59 -59.57
N LYS A 461 -75.12 47.76 -60.55
CA LYS A 461 -75.58 47.91 -61.95
C LYS A 461 -77.09 47.74 -62.07
N LEU A 462 -77.68 46.79 -61.34
CA LEU A 462 -79.14 46.60 -61.28
C LEU A 462 -79.84 47.82 -60.65
N VAL A 463 -79.31 48.39 -59.57
CA VAL A 463 -79.82 49.62 -58.96
C VAL A 463 -79.68 50.83 -59.89
N GLN A 464 -78.63 50.91 -60.71
CA GLN A 464 -78.50 51.95 -61.74
C GLN A 464 -79.51 51.76 -62.88
N LEU A 465 -79.74 50.52 -63.32
CA LEU A 465 -80.75 50.17 -64.32
C LEU A 465 -82.17 50.53 -63.84
N GLU A 466 -82.48 50.27 -62.57
CA GLU A 466 -83.75 50.67 -61.92
C GLU A 466 -84.02 52.18 -62.06
N LYS A 467 -82.99 53.00 -61.86
CA LYS A 467 -83.10 54.48 -61.97
C LYS A 467 -83.36 54.96 -63.40
N SER A 468 -82.96 54.18 -64.40
CA SER A 468 -83.11 54.51 -65.83
C SER A 468 -84.35 53.88 -66.50
N ALA A 469 -85.00 52.90 -65.86
CA ALA A 469 -86.13 52.17 -66.41
C ALA A 469 -87.41 53.02 -66.46
N LYS A 470 -88.08 53.07 -67.63
CA LYS A 470 -89.40 53.70 -67.83
C LYS A 470 -90.49 52.63 -67.83
N GLY A 471 -91.20 52.50 -66.71
CA GLY A 471 -92.32 51.56 -66.51
C GLY A 471 -92.33 51.00 -65.08
N ILE A 472 -93.50 50.95 -64.42
CA ILE A 472 -93.64 50.50 -63.02
C ILE A 472 -93.27 49.02 -62.89
N GLU A 473 -93.71 48.18 -63.82
CA GLU A 473 -93.42 46.74 -63.84
C GLU A 473 -91.93 46.42 -63.98
N ALA A 474 -91.19 47.20 -64.79
CA ALA A 474 -89.75 47.03 -64.97
C ALA A 474 -88.96 47.38 -63.69
N LYS A 475 -89.43 48.35 -62.90
CA LYS A 475 -88.81 48.70 -61.62
C LYS A 475 -89.04 47.62 -60.58
N GLU A 476 -90.27 47.10 -60.46
CA GLU A 476 -90.60 46.04 -59.49
C GLU A 476 -89.78 44.76 -59.71
N VAL A 477 -89.61 44.32 -60.97
CA VAL A 477 -88.78 43.15 -61.29
C VAL A 477 -87.31 43.36 -60.93
N ILE A 478 -86.75 44.54 -61.18
CA ILE A 478 -85.36 44.86 -60.84
C ILE A 478 -85.17 44.94 -59.31
N THR A 479 -86.16 45.46 -58.57
CA THR A 479 -86.15 45.48 -57.11
C THR A 479 -86.20 44.05 -56.53
N LEU A 480 -87.04 43.17 -57.09
CA LEU A 480 -87.18 41.79 -56.65
C LEU A 480 -85.90 40.97 -56.89
N ILE A 481 -85.29 41.11 -58.08
CA ILE A 481 -84.00 40.47 -58.41
C ILE A 481 -82.88 41.00 -57.51
N SER A 482 -82.86 42.31 -57.21
CA SER A 482 -81.86 42.90 -56.31
C SER A 482 -82.04 42.42 -54.86
N GLN A 483 -83.26 42.24 -54.39
CA GLN A 483 -83.55 41.68 -53.06
C GLN A 483 -83.20 40.19 -52.99
N GLU A 484 -83.51 39.40 -54.02
CA GLU A 484 -83.23 37.97 -54.05
C GLU A 484 -81.72 37.67 -54.18
N MET A 485 -80.99 38.49 -54.94
CA MET A 485 -79.52 38.43 -55.01
C MET A 485 -78.87 38.73 -53.66
N ARG A 486 -79.36 39.73 -52.90
CA ARG A 486 -78.85 40.06 -51.56
C ARG A 486 -79.16 38.97 -50.53
N ASN A 487 -80.36 38.38 -50.56
CA ASN A 487 -80.75 37.33 -49.61
C ASN A 487 -80.02 35.99 -49.84
N ARG A 488 -79.61 35.66 -51.08
CA ARG A 488 -78.81 34.45 -51.34
C ARG A 488 -77.34 34.56 -50.91
N THR A 489 -76.81 35.77 -50.73
CA THR A 489 -75.39 36.00 -50.39
C THR A 489 -75.05 35.80 -48.90
N ASP A 490 -75.94 36.10 -47.96
CA ASP A 490 -75.53 36.24 -46.56
C ASP A 490 -75.58 34.93 -45.74
N ASP A 491 -76.59 34.07 -45.90
CA ASP A 491 -76.78 32.94 -44.96
C ASP A 491 -76.06 31.64 -45.35
N LYS A 492 -75.97 31.30 -46.64
CA LYS A 492 -75.35 30.02 -47.07
C LYS A 492 -73.82 30.08 -47.05
N MET A 493 -73.25 31.24 -47.35
CA MET A 493 -71.81 31.51 -47.39
C MET A 493 -71.18 31.53 -45.99
N LEU A 494 -71.88 32.14 -45.03
CA LEU A 494 -71.41 32.25 -43.66
C LEU A 494 -71.37 30.90 -42.95
N ASN A 495 -72.31 30.02 -43.28
CA ASN A 495 -72.34 28.66 -42.77
C ASN A 495 -71.23 27.80 -43.38
N GLU A 496 -70.96 27.93 -44.69
CA GLU A 496 -69.85 27.23 -45.34
C GLU A 496 -68.47 27.69 -44.83
N PHE A 497 -68.29 28.99 -44.60
CA PHE A 497 -67.09 29.53 -43.95
C PHE A 497 -66.90 28.95 -42.54
N THR A 498 -67.95 29.00 -41.71
CA THR A 498 -67.87 28.55 -40.32
C THR A 498 -67.53 27.06 -40.25
N GLN A 499 -68.13 26.26 -41.12
CA GLN A 499 -67.86 24.82 -41.19
C GLN A 499 -66.40 24.53 -41.58
N ARG A 500 -65.91 25.14 -42.68
CA ARG A 500 -64.52 24.92 -43.14
C ARG A 500 -63.48 25.48 -42.17
N PHE A 501 -63.78 26.59 -41.50
CA PHE A 501 -62.90 27.15 -40.47
C PHE A 501 -62.80 26.22 -39.26
N GLN A 502 -63.91 25.60 -38.82
CA GLN A 502 -63.90 24.60 -37.75
C GLN A 502 -63.12 23.34 -38.13
N GLU A 503 -63.17 22.92 -39.40
CA GLU A 503 -62.39 21.77 -39.89
C GLU A 503 -60.87 22.01 -39.84
N VAL A 504 -60.41 23.25 -40.04
CA VAL A 504 -58.98 23.60 -40.02
C VAL A 504 -58.51 24.04 -38.63
N HIS A 505 -59.35 24.75 -37.88
CA HIS A 505 -59.08 25.27 -36.53
C HIS A 505 -60.00 24.59 -35.50
N ALA A 506 -59.92 23.26 -35.44
CA ALA A 506 -60.71 22.46 -34.51
C ALA A 506 -60.46 22.90 -33.05
N GLY A 507 -61.53 23.10 -32.28
CA GLY A 507 -61.45 23.56 -30.90
C GLY A 507 -61.15 25.05 -30.70
N PHE A 508 -60.99 25.85 -31.77
CA PHE A 508 -60.80 27.31 -31.65
C PHE A 508 -61.98 27.97 -30.94
N TYR A 509 -63.21 27.68 -31.37
CA TYR A 509 -64.40 28.25 -30.73
C TYR A 509 -64.59 27.75 -29.30
N GLU A 510 -64.28 26.48 -29.02
CA GLU A 510 -64.37 25.89 -27.68
C GLU A 510 -63.38 26.56 -26.72
N THR A 511 -62.13 26.73 -27.15
CA THR A 511 -61.07 27.41 -26.37
C THR A 511 -61.38 28.88 -26.16
N LEU A 512 -61.95 29.53 -27.18
CA LEU A 512 -62.34 30.94 -27.12
C LEU A 512 -63.53 31.13 -26.17
N LEU A 513 -64.55 30.28 -26.24
CA LEU A 513 -65.73 30.32 -25.37
C LEU A 513 -65.42 29.87 -23.94
N SER A 514 -64.47 28.95 -23.73
CA SER A 514 -64.04 28.59 -22.37
C SER A 514 -63.36 29.75 -21.65
N LYS A 515 -62.66 30.61 -22.39
CA LYS A 515 -61.99 31.81 -21.85
C LYS A 515 -62.91 33.04 -21.81
N PHE A 516 -63.82 33.15 -22.78
CA PHE A 516 -64.70 34.31 -22.98
C PHE A 516 -66.13 33.84 -23.31
N PRO A 517 -66.90 33.37 -22.30
CA PRO A 517 -68.22 32.78 -22.51
C PRO A 517 -69.31 33.77 -22.95
N GLU A 518 -69.09 35.09 -22.76
CA GLU A 518 -70.06 36.14 -23.11
C GLU A 518 -69.99 36.64 -24.56
N LEU A 519 -69.21 35.95 -25.42
CA LEU A 519 -69.11 36.30 -26.83
C LEU A 519 -70.37 35.86 -27.59
N SER A 520 -70.95 36.79 -28.32
CA SER A 520 -72.07 36.51 -29.23
C SER A 520 -71.62 35.77 -30.48
N GLN A 521 -72.55 35.10 -31.17
CA GLN A 521 -72.28 34.39 -32.43
C GLN A 521 -71.62 35.28 -33.51
N ASN A 522 -71.99 36.56 -33.59
CA ASN A 522 -71.38 37.50 -34.54
C ASN A 522 -69.96 37.90 -34.13
N GLU A 523 -69.68 37.97 -32.83
CA GLU A 523 -68.33 38.24 -32.31
C GLU A 523 -67.41 37.02 -32.50
N LEU A 524 -67.92 35.80 -32.34
CA LEU A 524 -67.18 34.58 -32.67
C LEU A 524 -66.81 34.51 -34.16
N LYS A 525 -67.75 34.86 -35.04
CA LYS A 525 -67.49 34.97 -36.48
C LYS A 525 -66.43 36.02 -36.79
N LEU A 526 -66.51 37.18 -36.14
CA LEU A 526 -65.49 38.22 -36.26
C LEU A 526 -64.11 37.73 -35.78
N CYS A 527 -64.04 36.98 -34.67
CA CYS A 527 -62.78 36.37 -34.21
C CYS A 527 -62.20 35.40 -35.25
N ALA A 528 -63.03 34.61 -35.93
CA ALA A 528 -62.56 33.70 -36.97
C ALA A 528 -61.99 34.44 -38.19
N TYR A 529 -62.63 35.53 -38.64
CA TYR A 529 -62.07 36.37 -39.70
C TYR A 529 -60.73 36.99 -39.32
N LEU A 530 -60.63 37.47 -38.09
CA LEU A 530 -59.40 38.07 -37.58
C LEU A 530 -58.30 37.04 -37.35
N ARG A 531 -58.65 35.79 -36.98
CA ARG A 531 -57.71 34.67 -36.86
C ARG A 531 -57.04 34.34 -38.19
N LEU A 532 -57.75 34.55 -39.29
CA LEU A 532 -57.25 34.43 -40.66
C LEU A 532 -56.56 35.71 -41.16
N ASN A 533 -56.27 36.65 -40.26
CA ASN A 533 -55.60 37.91 -40.55
C ASN A 533 -56.35 38.81 -41.56
N MET A 534 -57.68 38.74 -41.60
CA MET A 534 -58.48 39.60 -42.49
C MET A 534 -58.47 41.05 -42.02
N SER A 535 -58.32 41.98 -42.97
CA SER A 535 -58.44 43.40 -42.69
C SER A 535 -59.89 43.81 -42.46
N THR A 536 -60.11 44.97 -41.83
CA THR A 536 -61.46 45.54 -41.66
C THR A 536 -62.15 45.76 -43.01
N LYS A 537 -61.37 46.05 -44.06
CA LYS A 537 -61.86 46.21 -45.42
C LYS A 537 -62.37 44.87 -45.97
N ASP A 538 -61.57 43.81 -45.85
CA ASP A 538 -61.95 42.48 -46.37
C ASP A 538 -63.19 41.93 -45.66
N ILE A 539 -63.31 42.16 -44.35
CA ILE A 539 -64.49 41.73 -43.57
C ILE A 539 -65.73 42.53 -43.96
N SER A 540 -65.59 43.84 -44.19
CA SER A 540 -66.67 44.72 -44.66
C SER A 540 -67.19 44.29 -46.03
N GLU A 541 -66.28 43.96 -46.95
CA GLU A 541 -66.61 43.46 -48.29
C GLU A 541 -67.23 42.06 -48.23
N LEU A 542 -66.73 41.16 -47.38
CA LEU A 542 -67.27 39.80 -47.24
C LEU A 542 -68.68 39.78 -46.64
N THR A 543 -68.94 40.62 -45.64
CA THR A 543 -70.19 40.60 -44.87
C THR A 543 -71.23 41.60 -45.36
N GLY A 544 -70.90 42.43 -46.36
CA GLY A 544 -71.76 43.51 -46.85
C GLY A 544 -72.01 44.64 -45.82
N GLN A 545 -71.37 44.60 -44.66
CA GLN A 545 -71.52 45.58 -43.60
C GLN A 545 -70.63 46.80 -43.86
N GLN A 546 -71.05 47.98 -43.39
CA GLN A 546 -70.25 49.19 -43.53
C GLN A 546 -68.91 49.06 -42.79
N PHE A 547 -67.82 49.57 -43.39
CA PHE A 547 -66.48 49.54 -42.82
C PHE A 547 -66.43 50.06 -41.37
N THR A 548 -67.12 51.17 -41.11
CA THR A 548 -67.25 51.79 -39.77
C THR A 548 -67.93 50.89 -38.75
N SER A 549 -68.88 50.06 -39.20
CA SER A 549 -69.59 49.10 -38.33
C SER A 549 -68.67 47.95 -37.91
N ILE A 550 -67.86 47.44 -38.83
CA ILE A 550 -66.86 46.39 -38.53
C ILE A 550 -65.77 46.94 -37.62
N ASP A 551 -65.31 48.17 -37.84
CA ASP A 551 -64.28 48.78 -36.99
C ASP A 551 -64.78 48.99 -35.55
N GLN A 552 -66.01 49.45 -35.38
CA GLN A 552 -66.68 49.52 -34.07
C GLN A 552 -66.90 48.14 -33.45
N ALA A 553 -67.17 47.11 -34.25
CA ALA A 553 -67.29 45.73 -33.77
C ALA A 553 -65.94 45.19 -33.28
N ARG A 554 -64.84 45.46 -34.00
CA ARG A 554 -63.47 45.12 -33.57
C ARG A 554 -63.11 45.82 -32.26
N TYR A 555 -63.44 47.10 -32.13
CA TYR A 555 -63.20 47.86 -30.89
C TYR A 555 -63.96 47.28 -29.70
N ARG A 556 -65.26 46.97 -29.88
CA ARG A 556 -66.09 46.31 -28.85
C ARG A 556 -65.55 44.94 -28.47
N LEU A 557 -65.12 44.16 -29.46
CA LEU A 557 -64.51 42.86 -29.26
C LEU A 557 -63.20 42.95 -28.46
N ARG A 558 -62.33 43.93 -28.75
CA ARG A 558 -61.11 44.17 -27.93
C ARG A 558 -61.43 44.43 -26.47
N LYS A 559 -62.51 45.17 -26.18
CA LYS A 559 -62.95 45.46 -24.82
C LYS A 559 -63.43 44.21 -24.10
N LYS A 560 -64.23 43.36 -24.77
CA LYS A 560 -64.72 42.08 -24.22
C LYS A 560 -63.60 41.07 -24.00
N LEU A 561 -62.57 41.07 -24.85
CA LEU A 561 -61.40 40.22 -24.69
C LEU A 561 -60.37 40.77 -23.68
N GLY A 562 -60.65 41.93 -23.05
CA GLY A 562 -59.79 42.52 -22.02
C GLY A 562 -58.49 43.16 -22.52
N ILE A 563 -58.34 43.38 -23.83
CA ILE A 563 -57.10 43.87 -24.46
C ILE A 563 -57.15 45.34 -24.90
N SER A 564 -58.10 46.12 -24.39
CA SER A 564 -58.25 47.55 -24.74
C SER A 564 -57.02 48.39 -24.38
N ASN A 565 -56.28 48.03 -23.33
CA ASN A 565 -55.12 48.77 -22.81
C ASN A 565 -53.77 48.07 -23.12
N SER A 566 -53.79 47.05 -23.98
CA SER A 566 -52.59 46.29 -24.38
C SER A 566 -52.12 46.74 -25.76
N GLU A 567 -50.79 46.81 -25.96
CA GLU A 567 -50.18 47.01 -27.28
C GLU A 567 -50.42 45.81 -28.23
N THR A 568 -50.87 44.67 -27.70
CA THR A 568 -51.14 43.48 -28.52
C THR A 568 -52.29 43.74 -29.49
N ASN A 569 -52.03 43.50 -30.78
CA ASN A 569 -53.06 43.55 -31.82
C ASN A 569 -54.05 42.39 -31.63
N LEU A 570 -55.34 42.66 -31.86
CA LEU A 570 -56.43 41.69 -31.79
C LEU A 570 -56.16 40.43 -32.64
N VAL A 571 -55.53 40.57 -33.81
CA VAL A 571 -55.13 39.43 -34.65
C VAL A 571 -54.05 38.57 -33.99
N THR A 572 -53.02 39.21 -33.42
CA THR A 572 -51.91 38.52 -32.72
C THR A 572 -52.39 37.82 -31.45
N PHE A 573 -53.36 38.42 -30.75
CA PHE A 573 -53.97 37.80 -29.58
C PHE A 573 -54.77 36.56 -29.96
N LEU A 574 -55.63 36.68 -30.97
CA LEU A 574 -56.41 35.54 -31.47
C LEU A 574 -55.54 34.47 -32.12
N SER A 575 -54.34 34.82 -32.61
CA SER A 575 -53.42 33.84 -33.19
C SER A 575 -52.75 32.92 -32.18
N GLN A 576 -52.82 33.27 -30.89
CA GLN A 576 -52.29 32.52 -29.75
C GLN A 576 -53.36 31.68 -29.03
N ILE A 577 -54.63 31.83 -29.45
CA ILE A 577 -55.77 30.99 -29.07
C ILE A 577 -55.91 29.90 -30.13
#